data_AF-A0AAD6WP14-F1
#
_entry.id   AF-A0AAD6WP14-F1
#
_cell.length_a   1.000
_cell.length_b   1.000
_cell.length_c   1.000
_cell.angle_alpha   90.00
_cell.angle_beta   90.00
_cell.angle_gamma   90.00
#
_symmetry.space_group_name_H-M   'P 1'
#
loop_
_entity.id
_entity.type
_entity.pdbx_description
1 polymer ?
#
loop_
_entity_poly.entity_id
_entity_poly.type
_entity_poly.pdbx_seq_one_letter_code
_entity_poly.pdbx_strand_id
1 'polypeptide(L)'
;KALHAVERMRAGEAEEALEDVRVGLRTRTMTNRYKLRNWTGQGMLMKGQGILRQINVRIHIAKLRYRYARSALMALRGHGDWEERLKVLGDDDVRALNERALTAEEKAQ
;
A
#
# COMPACT_ATOMS: atom_id res chain seq x y z
N LYS A 1 -28.84 -1.72 16.19
CA LYS A 1 -28.74 -0.62 15.19
C LYS A 1 -27.36 0.04 15.17
N ALA A 2 -26.81 0.50 16.30
CA ALA A 2 -25.46 1.11 16.35
C ALA A 2 -24.33 0.13 15.96
N LEU A 3 -24.37 -1.12 16.45
CA LEU A 3 -23.35 -2.12 16.16
C LEU A 3 -23.18 -2.40 14.65
N HIS A 4 -24.29 -2.61 13.93
CA HIS A 4 -24.26 -2.78 12.47
C HIS A 4 -23.79 -1.54 11.71
N ALA A 5 -24.03 -0.33 12.24
CA ALA A 5 -23.52 0.88 11.61
C ALA A 5 -21.98 0.96 11.73
N VAL A 6 -21.44 0.64 12.91
CA VAL A 6 -19.99 0.57 13.12
C VAL A 6 -19.35 -0.54 12.29
N GLU A 7 -19.99 -1.71 12.20
CA GLU A 7 -19.55 -2.82 11.36
C GLU A 7 -19.38 -2.40 9.88
N ARG A 8 -20.42 -1.78 9.30
CA ARG A 8 -20.35 -1.28 7.92
C ARG A 8 -19.29 -0.20 7.73
N MET A 9 -19.14 0.69 8.71
CA MET A 9 -18.09 1.71 8.69
C MET A 9 -16.69 1.07 8.66
N ARG A 10 -16.44 0.04 9.48
CA ARG A 10 -15.15 -0.67 9.48
C ARG A 10 -14.89 -1.44 8.20
N ALA A 11 -15.92 -2.03 7.60
CA ALA A 11 -15.80 -2.66 6.29
C ALA A 11 -15.43 -1.64 5.20
N GLY A 12 -16.09 -0.48 5.17
CA GLY A 12 -15.76 0.60 4.24
C GLY A 12 -14.34 1.14 4.45
N GLU A 13 -13.93 1.36 5.70
CA GLU A 13 -12.58 1.81 6.03
C GLU A 13 -11.50 0.81 5.59
N ALA A 14 -11.77 -0.49 5.74
CA ALA A 14 -10.87 -1.54 5.23
C ALA A 14 -10.81 -1.56 3.69
N GLU A 15 -11.95 -1.42 3.00
CA GLU A 15 -11.98 -1.35 1.53
C GLU A 15 -11.23 -0.12 1.00
N GLU A 16 -11.45 1.05 1.59
CA GLU A 16 -10.76 2.30 1.23
C GLU A 16 -9.25 2.21 1.48
N ALA A 17 -8.84 1.77 2.68
CA ALA A 17 -7.43 1.64 3.03
C ALA A 17 -6.71 0.61 2.14
N LEU A 18 -7.40 -0.45 1.71
CA LEU A 18 -6.84 -1.41 0.76
C LEU A 18 -6.64 -0.80 -0.62
N GLU A 19 -7.56 0.05 -1.08
CA GLU A 19 -7.39 0.78 -2.33
C GLU A 19 -6.25 1.79 -2.25
N ASP A 20 -6.09 2.49 -1.13
CA ASP A 20 -4.96 3.38 -0.88
C ASP A 20 -3.60 2.65 -0.97
N VAL A 21 -3.52 1.43 -0.42
CA VAL A 21 -2.33 0.57 -0.57
C VAL A 21 -2.06 0.28 -2.05
N ARG A 22 -3.08 -0.12 -2.81
CA ARG A 22 -2.94 -0.45 -4.24
C ARG A 22 -2.54 0.76 -5.08
N VAL A 23 -3.18 1.91 -4.84
CA VAL A 23 -2.84 3.18 -5.48
C VAL A 23 -1.39 3.55 -5.16
N GLY A 24 -1.00 3.52 -3.89
CA GLY A 24 0.38 3.81 -3.49
C GLY A 24 1.41 2.90 -4.17
N LEU A 25 1.15 1.60 -4.26
CA LEU A 25 2.02 0.64 -4.95
C LEU A 25 2.14 0.92 -6.46
N ARG A 26 1.03 1.28 -7.12
CA ARG A 26 1.03 1.72 -8.53
C ARG A 26 1.84 3.00 -8.71
N THR A 27 1.61 4.00 -7.86
CA THR A 27 2.37 5.27 -7.88
C THR A 27 3.86 5.02 -7.69
N ARG A 28 4.26 4.20 -6.71
CA ARG A 28 5.66 3.81 -6.48
C ARG A 28 6.31 3.21 -7.73
N THR A 29 5.60 2.28 -8.38
CA THR A 29 6.08 1.63 -9.60
C THR A 29 6.29 2.64 -10.73
N MET A 30 5.33 3.54 -10.94
CA MET A 30 5.42 4.55 -12.00
C MET A 30 6.49 5.60 -11.70
N THR A 31 6.61 6.06 -10.45
CA THR A 31 7.66 6.99 -10.03
C THR A 31 9.06 6.38 -10.21
N ASN A 32 9.24 5.10 -9.87
CA ASN A 32 10.52 4.41 -10.11
C ASN A 32 10.86 4.33 -11.61
N ARG A 33 9.90 3.98 -12.47
CA ARG A 33 10.14 3.96 -13.93
C ARG A 33 10.46 5.35 -14.48
N TYR A 34 9.77 6.37 -13.99
CA TYR A 34 10.01 7.75 -14.40
C TYR A 34 11.40 8.21 -13.95
N LYS A 35 11.80 7.91 -12.70
CA LYS A 35 13.14 8.15 -12.15
C LYS A 35 14.23 7.60 -13.06
N LEU A 36 14.16 6.31 -13.37
CA LEU A 36 15.19 5.61 -14.16
C LEU A 36 15.36 6.22 -15.56
N ARG A 37 14.27 6.70 -16.17
CA ARG A 37 14.29 7.25 -17.53
C ARG A 37 14.70 8.71 -17.61
N ASN A 38 14.38 9.53 -16.61
CA ASN A 38 14.41 10.99 -16.74
C ASN A 38 15.38 11.69 -15.79
N TRP A 39 15.75 11.09 -14.66
CA TRP A 39 16.60 11.76 -13.69
C TRP A 39 18.08 11.49 -13.95
N THR A 40 18.71 12.45 -14.62
CA THR A 40 20.17 12.52 -14.77
C THR A 40 20.75 13.53 -13.77
N GLY A 41 21.88 13.18 -13.15
CA GLY A 41 22.59 14.02 -12.19
C GLY A 41 22.19 13.87 -10.72
N GLN A 42 23.16 14.08 -9.82
CA GLN A 42 23.06 13.83 -8.37
C GLN A 42 21.89 14.55 -7.67
N GLY A 43 21.63 15.82 -8.02
CA GLY A 43 20.57 16.61 -7.39
C GLY A 43 19.15 16.08 -7.67
N MET A 44 18.89 15.58 -8.88
CA MET A 44 17.59 15.00 -9.24
C MET A 44 17.39 13.61 -8.63
N LEU A 45 18.47 12.83 -8.51
CA LEU A 45 18.45 11.54 -7.81
C LEU A 45 18.01 11.70 -6.35
N MET A 46 18.57 12.66 -5.63
CA MET A 46 18.23 12.92 -4.23
C MET A 46 16.77 13.36 -4.05
N LYS A 47 16.27 14.25 -4.91
CA LYS A 47 14.85 14.66 -4.92
C LYS A 47 13.94 13.46 -5.18
N GLY A 48 14.34 12.60 -6.12
CA GLY A 48 13.63 11.37 -6.44
C GLY A 48 13.50 10.41 -5.27
N GLN A 49 14.58 10.21 -4.52
CA GLN A 49 14.56 9.40 -3.31
C GLN A 49 13.62 9.97 -2.24
N GLY A 50 13.58 11.31 -2.10
CA GLY A 50 12.62 11.99 -1.22
C GLY A 50 11.16 11.68 -1.57
N ILE A 51 10.81 11.75 -2.86
CA ILE A 51 9.46 11.44 -3.35
C ILE A 51 9.11 9.97 -3.09
N LEU A 52 10.01 9.04 -3.41
CA LEU A 52 9.80 7.61 -3.16
C LEU A 52 9.62 7.30 -1.68
N ARG A 53 10.39 7.96 -0.80
CA ARG A 53 10.22 7.85 0.65
C ARG A 53 8.83 8.30 1.10
N GLN A 54 8.32 9.41 0.58
CA GLN A 54 6.97 9.89 0.90
C GLN A 54 5.90 8.90 0.44
N ILE A 55 6.05 8.32 -0.75
CA ILE A 55 5.14 7.29 -1.25
C ILE A 55 5.17 6.05 -0.34
N ASN A 56 6.36 5.59 0.06
CA ASN A 56 6.49 4.46 0.98
C ASN A 56 5.82 4.71 2.34
N VAL A 57 5.96 5.93 2.89
CA VAL A 57 5.27 6.30 4.14
C VAL A 57 3.76 6.25 3.97
N ARG A 58 3.21 6.74 2.85
CA ARG A 58 1.76 6.68 2.58
C ARG A 58 1.26 5.24 2.47
N ILE A 59 1.97 4.38 1.74
CA ILE A 59 1.65 2.94 1.64
C ILE A 59 1.66 2.31 3.03
N HIS A 60 2.67 2.63 3.85
CA HIS A 60 2.80 2.08 5.21
C HIS A 60 1.61 2.49 6.10
N ILE A 61 1.23 3.77 6.07
CA ILE A 61 0.07 4.27 6.84
C ILE A 61 -1.21 3.57 6.38
N ALA A 62 -1.45 3.46 5.07
CA ALA A 62 -2.62 2.77 4.52
C ALA A 62 -2.66 1.29 4.93
N LYS A 63 -1.50 0.60 4.90
CA LYS A 63 -1.35 -0.78 5.40
C LYS A 63 -1.79 -0.91 6.86
N LEU A 64 -1.35 -0.01 7.73
CA LEU A 64 -1.72 -0.03 9.14
C LEU A 64 -3.21 0.23 9.34
N ARG A 65 -3.77 1.21 8.63
CA ARG A 65 -5.22 1.51 8.66
C ARG A 65 -6.04 0.30 8.23
N TYR A 66 -5.64 -0.38 7.15
CA TYR A 66 -6.27 -1.61 6.70
C TYR A 66 -6.26 -2.70 7.77
N ARG A 67 -5.08 -2.99 8.35
CA ARG A 67 -4.94 -4.02 9.39
C ARG A 67 -5.79 -3.72 10.62
N TYR A 68 -5.85 -2.46 11.02
CA TYR A 68 -6.66 -2.00 12.14
C TYR A 68 -8.17 -2.09 11.85
N ALA A 69 -8.61 -1.62 10.68
CA ALA A 69 -10.01 -1.70 10.29
C ALA A 69 -10.47 -3.17 10.18
N ARG A 70 -9.63 -4.04 9.61
CA ARG A 70 -9.88 -5.48 9.52
C ARG A 70 -9.97 -6.14 10.90
N SER A 71 -9.06 -5.83 11.83
CA SER A 71 -9.09 -6.42 13.17
C SER A 71 -10.31 -5.95 13.97
N ALA A 72 -10.71 -4.68 13.81
CA ALA A 72 -11.94 -4.17 14.39
C ALA A 72 -13.19 -4.83 13.78
N LEU A 73 -13.23 -5.02 12.46
CA LEU A 73 -14.31 -5.73 11.78
C LEU A 73 -14.41 -7.19 12.25
N MET A 74 -13.26 -7.85 12.42
CA MET A 74 -13.16 -9.20 12.96
C MET A 74 -13.72 -9.30 14.39
N ALA A 75 -13.44 -8.32 15.25
CA ALA A 75 -13.99 -8.30 16.61
C ALA A 75 -15.50 -8.03 16.65
N LEU A 76 -16.05 -7.31 15.66
CA LEU A 76 -17.47 -6.94 15.61
C LEU A 76 -18.35 -8.02 14.96
N ARG A 77 -17.89 -8.59 13.84
CA ARG A 77 -18.65 -9.53 13.01
C ARG A 77 -18.24 -10.99 13.23
N GLY A 78 -16.99 -11.22 13.64
CA GLY A 78 -16.38 -12.56 13.62
C GLY A 78 -16.05 -13.04 12.21
N HIS A 79 -15.80 -14.34 12.09
CA HIS A 79 -15.48 -15.00 10.83
C HIS A 79 -16.67 -14.99 9.86
N GLY A 80 -16.40 -14.91 8.55
CA GLY A 80 -17.42 -15.06 7.51
C GLY A 80 -16.96 -14.65 6.11
N ASP A 81 -17.90 -14.64 5.17
CA ASP A 81 -17.65 -14.43 3.72
C ASP A 81 -16.90 -13.13 3.38
N TRP A 82 -16.96 -12.14 4.27
CA TRP A 82 -16.26 -10.87 4.09
C TRP A 82 -14.74 -11.03 4.05
N GLU A 83 -14.19 -12.09 4.67
CA GLU A 83 -12.76 -12.38 4.66
C GLU A 83 -12.22 -12.77 3.27
N GLU A 84 -13.09 -13.25 2.37
CA GLU A 84 -12.71 -13.54 0.99
C GLU A 84 -12.34 -12.27 0.22
N ARG A 85 -13.06 -11.18 0.52
CA ARG A 85 -12.83 -9.86 -0.07
C ARG A 85 -11.74 -9.09 0.67
N LEU A 86 -11.70 -9.19 2.00
CA LEU A 86 -10.75 -8.50 2.88
C LEU A 86 -9.80 -9.50 3.55
N LYS A 87 -8.84 -10.00 2.77
CA LYS A 87 -7.85 -10.98 3.21
C LYS A 87 -6.84 -10.39 4.20
N VAL A 88 -6.19 -11.24 4.99
CA VAL A 88 -5.06 -10.81 5.81
C VAL A 88 -3.97 -10.25 4.89
N LEU A 89 -3.49 -9.04 5.18
CA LEU A 89 -2.43 -8.39 4.42
C LEU A 89 -1.11 -8.58 5.16
N GLY A 90 -0.25 -9.47 4.64
CA GLY A 90 1.12 -9.69 5.11
C GLY A 90 2.06 -8.55 4.72
N ASP A 91 3.25 -8.53 5.32
CA ASP A 91 4.29 -7.56 4.89
C ASP A 91 4.81 -7.91 3.49
N ASP A 92 4.88 -9.20 3.18
CA ASP A 92 5.21 -9.70 1.84
C ASP A 92 4.15 -9.36 0.79
N ASP A 93 2.94 -8.98 1.14
CA ASP A 93 1.94 -8.59 0.13
C ASP A 93 2.15 -7.14 -0.35
N VAL A 94 2.90 -6.33 0.41
CA VAL A 94 3.13 -4.91 0.13
C VAL A 94 4.38 -4.73 -0.71
N ARG A 95 4.35 -5.27 -1.93
CA ARG A 95 5.45 -5.25 -2.90
C ARG A 95 5.07 -4.45 -4.16
N ALA A 96 6.04 -3.73 -4.72
CA ALA A 96 5.82 -2.99 -5.96
C ALA A 96 5.76 -3.97 -7.14
N LEU A 97 5.04 -3.60 -8.19
CA LEU A 97 5.07 -4.36 -9.43
C LEU A 97 6.52 -4.32 -9.95
N ASN A 98 7.13 -5.49 -10.16
CA ASN A 98 8.50 -5.65 -10.65
C ASN A 98 9.61 -5.16 -9.72
N GLU A 99 9.39 -5.06 -8.40
CA GLU A 99 10.43 -4.61 -7.45
C GLU A 99 11.72 -5.46 -7.56
N ARG A 100 11.60 -6.79 -7.70
CA ARG A 100 12.77 -7.68 -7.93
C ARG A 100 13.53 -7.39 -9.23
N ALA A 101 12.84 -7.05 -10.31
CA ALA A 101 13.48 -6.77 -11.59
C ALA A 101 14.14 -5.39 -11.61
N LEU A 102 13.48 -4.38 -11.02
CA LEU A 102 14.03 -3.03 -10.92
C LEU A 102 15.26 -2.94 -10.00
N THR A 103 15.24 -3.61 -8.84
CA THR A 103 16.42 -3.57 -7.94
C THR A 103 17.63 -4.28 -8.52
N ALA A 104 17.43 -5.22 -9.45
CA ALA A 104 18.51 -5.87 -10.19
C ALA A 104 19.09 -4.92 -11.27
N GLU A 105 18.24 -4.21 -12.02
CA GLU A 105 18.66 -3.19 -12.99
C GLU A 105 19.40 -2.02 -12.30
N GLU A 106 18.89 -1.52 -11.17
CA GLU A 106 19.56 -0.45 -10.38
C GLU A 106 20.94 -0.85 -9.84
N LYS A 107 21.22 -2.15 -9.65
CA LYS A 107 22.52 -2.66 -9.17
C LYS A 107 23.50 -2.98 -10.29
N ALA A 108 23.02 -3.15 -11.52
CA ALA A 108 23.83 -3.49 -12.68
C ALA A 108 24.37 -2.25 -13.43
N GLN A 109 23.91 -1.05 -13.06
CA GLN A 109 24.23 0.23 -13.67
C GLN A 109 25.13 1.06 -12.73
#